data_AF-A0A330MP97-F1
#
_entry.id   AF-A0A330MP97-F1
#
_cell.length_a   1.000
_cell.length_b   1.000
_cell.length_c   1.000
_cell.angle_alpha   90.00
_cell.angle_beta   90.00
_cell.angle_gamma   90.00
#
_symmetry.space_group_name_H-M   'P 1'
#
loop_
_entity.id
_entity.type
_entity.pdbx_description
1 polymer ?
#
loop_
_entity_poly.entity_id
_entity_poly.type
_entity_poly.pdbx_seq_one_letter_code
_entity_poly.pdbx_strand_id
1 'polypeptide(L)'
;MKIDTYTKTILTIIAICLTINVLKDFDIFPSAYAAEKIEYKPTNEVMDVRLVDINTYDELNVNLKSVDTYDELKVNIKKIETTDKLDVNLDEIGGGWVSNGGPIPVKVH
;
A
#
# COMPACT_ATOMS: atom_id res chain seq x y z
N MET A 1 53.92 -8.47 -56.71
CA MET A 1 53.41 -9.86 -56.74
C MET A 1 52.08 -9.83 -57.47
N LYS A 2 51.96 -10.46 -58.65
CA LYS A 2 50.71 -10.44 -59.42
C LYS A 2 49.74 -11.38 -58.70
N ILE A 3 48.63 -10.85 -58.20
CA ILE A 3 47.54 -11.65 -57.65
C ILE A 3 46.73 -12.20 -58.81
N ASP A 4 46.59 -13.51 -58.87
CA ASP A 4 45.79 -14.17 -59.89
C ASP A 4 44.31 -13.83 -59.73
N THR A 5 43.59 -13.72 -60.85
CA THR A 5 42.16 -13.35 -60.88
C THR A 5 41.32 -14.24 -59.97
N TYR A 6 41.70 -15.52 -59.83
CA TYR A 6 41.06 -16.48 -58.92
C TYR A 6 41.14 -16.03 -57.46
N THR A 7 42.33 -15.66 -56.99
CA THR A 7 42.58 -15.16 -55.64
C THR A 7 41.84 -13.86 -55.40
N LYS A 8 41.81 -12.96 -56.40
CA LYS A 8 41.07 -11.69 -56.32
C LYS A 8 39.57 -11.92 -56.14
N THR A 9 38.98 -12.87 -56.87
CA THR A 9 37.55 -13.20 -56.74
C THR A 9 37.22 -13.78 -55.38
N ILE A 10 38.00 -14.77 -54.91
CA ILE A 10 37.77 -15.38 -53.59
C ILE A 10 37.91 -14.34 -52.48
N LEU A 11 38.94 -13.50 -52.52
CA LEU A 11 39.14 -12.45 -51.53
C LEU A 11 37.98 -11.46 -51.50
N THR A 12 37.41 -11.13 -52.66
CA THR A 12 36.24 -10.25 -52.77
C THR A 12 35.00 -10.89 -52.13
N ILE A 13 34.77 -12.19 -52.37
CA ILE A 13 33.64 -12.92 -51.76
C ILE A 13 33.78 -12.97 -50.23
N ILE A 14 34.98 -13.30 -49.73
CA ILE A 14 35.24 -13.34 -48.29
C ILE A 14 35.03 -11.96 -47.64
N ALA A 15 35.48 -10.88 -48.29
CA ALA A 15 35.28 -9.51 -47.80
C ALA A 15 33.78 -9.15 -47.71
N ILE A 16 32.97 -9.54 -48.70
CA ILE A 16 31.51 -9.31 -48.68
C ILE A 16 30.86 -10.10 -47.54
N CYS A 17 31.19 -11.38 -47.37
CA CYS A 17 30.64 -12.21 -46.31
C CYS A 17 30.99 -11.67 -44.91
N LEU A 18 32.23 -11.22 -44.71
CA LEU A 18 32.66 -10.60 -43.45
C LEU A 18 31.93 -9.28 -43.20
N THR A 19 31.73 -8.46 -44.23
CA THR A 19 30.98 -7.20 -44.13
C THR A 19 29.55 -7.45 -43.68
N ILE A 20 28.87 -8.45 -44.24
CA ILE A 20 27.49 -8.80 -43.85
C ILE A 20 27.43 -9.37 -42.43
N ASN A 21 28.40 -10.20 -42.01
CA ASN A 21 28.44 -10.70 -40.63
C ASN A 21 28.64 -9.59 -39.61
N VAL A 22 29.55 -8.64 -39.87
CA VAL A 22 29.74 -7.48 -38.98
C VAL A 22 28.47 -6.63 -38.89
N LEU A 23 27.74 -6.44 -40.00
CA LEU A 23 26.47 -5.71 -40.01
C LEU A 23 25.32 -6.44 -39.27
N LYS A 24 25.41 -7.76 -39.07
CA LYS A 24 24.45 -8.51 -38.24
C LYS A 24 24.77 -8.39 -36.75
N ASP A 25 26.04 -8.30 -36.39
CA ASP A 25 26.48 -8.15 -35.00
C ASP A 25 26.33 -6.70 -34.51
N PHE A 26 26.38 -5.73 -35.42
CA PHE A 26 25.90 -4.39 -35.13
C PHE A 26 24.37 -4.42 -35.13
N ASP A 27 23.75 -4.29 -33.96
CA ASP A 27 22.32 -4.03 -33.75
C ASP A 27 21.91 -2.65 -34.35
N ILE A 28 22.08 -2.45 -35.66
CA ILE A 28 21.68 -1.23 -36.39
C ILE A 28 20.16 -1.05 -36.33
N PHE A 29 19.44 -2.16 -36.21
CA PHE A 29 18.03 -2.18 -35.89
C PHE A 29 17.89 -2.71 -34.47
N PRO A 30 17.53 -1.88 -33.48
CA PRO A 30 17.20 -2.39 -32.16
C PRO A 30 16.08 -3.40 -32.35
N SER A 31 16.30 -4.64 -31.91
CA SER A 31 15.21 -5.59 -31.79
C SER A 31 14.15 -4.92 -30.93
N ALA A 32 12.94 -4.76 -31.49
CA ALA A 32 11.83 -4.24 -30.74
C ALA A 32 11.54 -5.28 -29.65
N TYR A 33 12.14 -5.07 -28.47
CA TYR A 33 11.74 -5.75 -27.26
C TYR A 33 10.26 -5.44 -27.11
N ALA A 34 9.42 -6.41 -27.50
CA ALA A 34 8.01 -6.37 -27.21
C ALA A 34 7.93 -6.17 -25.71
N ALA A 35 7.53 -4.97 -25.29
CA ALA A 35 7.28 -4.69 -23.90
C ALA A 35 6.31 -5.77 -23.44
N GLU A 36 6.78 -6.64 -22.56
CA GLU A 36 5.93 -7.63 -21.91
C GLU A 36 4.71 -6.87 -21.43
N LYS A 37 3.54 -7.34 -21.86
CA LYS A 37 2.27 -6.77 -21.47
C LYS A 37 2.24 -6.83 -19.94
N ILE A 38 2.45 -5.68 -19.29
CA ILE A 38 2.45 -5.58 -17.83
C ILE A 38 1.02 -5.90 -17.42
N GLU A 39 0.80 -7.17 -17.08
CA GLU A 39 -0.41 -7.61 -16.44
C GLU A 39 -0.35 -6.98 -15.04
N TYR A 40 -1.11 -5.90 -14.84
CA TYR A 40 -1.33 -5.29 -13.54
C TYR A 40 -2.08 -6.33 -12.70
N LYS A 41 -1.33 -7.27 -12.11
CA LYS A 41 -1.85 -8.09 -11.03
C LYS A 41 -2.13 -7.11 -9.89
N PRO A 42 -3.35 -7.07 -9.33
CA PRO A 42 -3.57 -6.32 -8.12
C PRO A 42 -2.61 -6.90 -7.09
N THR A 43 -1.66 -6.08 -6.67
CA THR A 43 -0.77 -6.41 -5.58
C THR A 43 -1.65 -6.44 -4.33
N ASN A 44 -2.21 -7.63 -4.03
CA ASN A 44 -2.56 -8.01 -2.67
C ASN A 44 -1.24 -8.23 -1.89
N GLU A 45 -0.34 -7.26 -1.98
CA GLU A 45 0.79 -7.14 -1.10
C GLU A 45 0.17 -6.72 0.22
N VAL A 46 0.13 -7.67 1.14
CA VAL A 46 -0.11 -7.38 2.55
C VAL A 46 0.97 -6.37 2.92
N MET A 47 0.59 -5.10 2.93
CA MET A 47 1.50 -4.01 3.25
C MET A 47 1.86 -4.19 4.71
N ASP A 48 3.08 -4.66 4.95
CA ASP A 48 3.59 -4.86 6.30
C ASP A 48 3.92 -3.47 6.86
N VAL A 49 2.90 -2.83 7.43
CA VAL A 49 3.02 -1.49 8.00
C VAL A 49 3.85 -1.63 9.28
N ARG A 50 5.15 -1.34 9.18
CA ARG A 50 5.97 -1.14 10.39
C ARG A 50 5.43 0.09 11.11
N LEU A 51 4.69 -0.11 12.20
CA LEU A 51 4.41 0.95 13.15
C LEU A 51 5.74 1.40 13.73
N VAL A 52 6.30 2.47 13.17
CA VAL A 52 7.38 3.22 13.79
C VAL A 52 6.77 3.79 15.06
N ASP A 53 7.24 3.29 16.22
CA ASP A 53 6.77 3.60 17.57
C ASP A 53 5.85 4.82 17.66
N ILE A 54 4.58 4.58 17.96
CA ILE A 54 3.64 5.66 18.27
C ILE A 54 4.00 6.14 19.67
N ASN A 55 4.82 7.19 19.76
CA ASN A 55 5.18 7.84 21.02
C ASN A 55 3.95 8.51 21.63
N THR A 56 3.22 7.78 22.48
CA THR A 56 2.06 8.27 23.24
C THR A 56 2.46 8.80 24.62
N TYR A 57 3.58 9.52 24.73
CA TYR A 57 4.07 9.99 26.03
C TYR A 57 3.15 11.05 26.67
N ASP A 58 2.34 11.75 25.87
CA ASP A 58 1.40 12.76 26.38
C ASP A 58 -0.05 12.44 25.94
N GLU A 59 -0.40 12.68 24.67
CA GLU A 59 -1.77 12.53 24.18
C GLU A 59 -1.79 12.01 22.73
N LEU A 60 -2.71 11.07 22.44
CA LEU A 60 -2.94 10.55 21.09
C LEU A 60 -4.39 10.79 20.70
N ASN A 61 -4.60 11.64 19.69
CA ASN A 61 -5.93 11.87 19.12
C ASN A 61 -6.28 10.76 18.13
N VAL A 62 -7.29 9.96 18.46
CA VAL A 62 -7.73 8.81 17.64
C VAL A 62 -9.20 8.92 17.27
N ASN A 63 -9.56 8.37 16.10
CA ASN A 63 -10.95 8.17 15.69
C ASN A 63 -11.25 6.67 15.72
N LEU A 64 -11.85 6.21 16.80
CA LEU A 64 -12.18 4.80 16.99
C LEU A 64 -13.51 4.48 16.29
N LYS A 65 -13.52 3.43 15.47
CA LYS A 65 -14.75 2.92 14.83
C LYS A 65 -15.32 1.71 15.56
N SER A 66 -14.45 0.83 16.01
CA SER A 66 -14.79 -0.32 16.85
C SER A 66 -13.60 -0.61 17.75
N VAL A 67 -13.87 -1.14 18.93
CA VAL A 67 -12.87 -1.60 19.87
C VAL A 67 -13.30 -2.98 20.33
N ASP A 68 -12.41 -3.95 20.17
CA ASP A 68 -12.58 -5.31 20.68
C ASP A 68 -11.43 -5.57 21.67
N THR A 69 -11.78 -5.63 22.95
CA THR A 69 -10.84 -5.87 24.05
C THR A 69 -11.33 -7.03 24.90
N TYR A 70 -10.39 -7.82 25.43
CA TYR A 70 -10.70 -8.94 26.32
C TYR A 70 -11.43 -8.48 27.59
N ASP A 71 -11.02 -7.34 28.14
CA ASP A 71 -11.63 -6.71 29.31
C ASP A 71 -12.43 -5.46 28.91
N GLU A 72 -13.32 -5.02 29.79
CA GLU A 72 -14.08 -3.79 29.61
C GLU A 72 -13.19 -2.55 29.51
N LEU A 73 -13.41 -1.73 28.48
CA LEU A 73 -12.69 -0.47 28.30
C LEU A 73 -13.32 0.64 29.15
N LYS A 74 -12.59 1.11 30.16
CA LYS A 74 -12.99 2.28 30.95
C LYS A 74 -12.70 3.58 30.19
N VAL A 75 -13.74 4.39 29.98
CA VAL A 75 -13.64 5.68 29.28
C VAL A 75 -14.19 6.82 30.13
N ASN A 76 -13.52 7.98 30.07
CA ASN A 76 -13.99 9.22 30.69
C ASN A 76 -14.59 10.11 29.61
N ILE A 77 -15.91 10.22 29.58
CA ILE A 77 -16.62 10.98 28.56
C ILE A 77 -16.87 12.41 29.05
N LYS A 78 -16.31 13.40 28.36
CA LYS A 78 -16.54 14.82 28.66
C LYS A 78 -17.73 15.40 27.91
N LYS A 79 -17.97 14.95 26.68
CA LYS A 79 -19.01 15.48 25.80
C LYS A 79 -19.48 14.39 24.83
N ILE A 80 -20.78 14.34 24.58
CA ILE A 80 -21.40 13.51 23.55
C ILE A 80 -22.26 14.43 22.68
N GLU A 81 -22.10 14.33 21.36
CA GLU A 81 -22.93 15.03 20.39
C GLU A 81 -23.61 13.98 19.50
N THR A 82 -24.93 13.88 19.63
CA THR A 82 -25.77 12.98 18.85
C THR A 82 -26.96 13.75 18.31
N THR A 83 -27.45 13.38 17.14
CA THR A 83 -28.67 13.96 16.55
C THR A 83 -29.93 13.37 17.16
N ASP A 84 -29.87 12.10 17.56
CA ASP A 84 -30.99 11.35 18.10
C ASP A 84 -30.80 11.07 19.60
N LYS A 85 -31.85 10.52 20.24
CA LYS A 85 -31.81 10.13 21.64
C LYS A 85 -30.72 9.07 21.87
N LEU A 86 -29.93 9.26 22.93
CA LEU A 86 -28.92 8.31 23.37
C LEU A 86 -29.48 7.49 24.54
N ASP A 87 -29.67 6.20 24.31
CA ASP A 87 -30.04 5.26 25.36
C ASP A 87 -28.78 4.74 26.06
N VAL A 88 -28.77 4.79 27.40
CA VAL A 88 -27.64 4.39 28.24
C VAL A 88 -28.12 3.55 29.42
N ASN A 89 -27.35 2.53 29.78
CA ASN A 89 -27.57 1.74 31.00
C ASN A 89 -26.65 2.29 32.10
N LEU A 90 -27.22 2.62 33.26
CA LEU A 90 -26.48 3.17 34.40
C LEU A 90 -26.69 2.28 35.61
N ASP A 91 -25.58 1.89 36.23
CA ASP A 91 -25.60 1.10 37.47
C ASP A 91 -25.59 2.00 38.72
N GLU A 92 -24.88 3.13 38.67
CA GLU A 92 -24.68 4.01 39.82
C GLU A 92 -24.64 5.49 39.41
N ILE A 93 -25.22 6.36 40.24
CA ILE A 93 -25.16 7.83 40.08
C ILE A 93 -24.88 8.46 41.44
N GLY A 94 -23.79 9.21 41.54
CA GLY A 94 -23.49 10.01 42.73
C GLY A 94 -23.32 9.21 44.03
N GLY A 95 -22.82 7.97 43.98
CA GLY A 95 -22.65 7.11 45.15
C GLY A 95 -23.84 6.18 45.44
N GLY A 96 -24.93 6.26 44.66
CA GLY A 96 -26.15 5.48 44.86
C GLY A 96 -26.46 4.59 43.66
N TRP A 97 -26.81 3.32 43.94
CA TRP A 97 -27.25 2.36 42.93
C TRP A 97 -28.57 2.78 42.29
N VAL A 98 -28.66 2.66 40.96
CA VAL A 98 -29.88 2.93 40.22
C VAL A 98 -30.78 1.70 40.24
N SER A 99 -31.71 1.65 41.18
CA SER A 99 -32.58 0.47 41.37
C SER A 99 -33.96 0.59 40.72
N ASN A 100 -34.34 1.76 40.19
CA ASN A 100 -35.68 2.01 39.64
C ASN A 100 -35.61 2.88 38.37
N GLY A 101 -36.38 2.55 37.33
CA GLY A 101 -36.44 3.28 36.06
C GLY A 101 -37.23 4.61 36.09
N GLY A 102 -37.25 5.29 37.24
CA GLY A 102 -37.88 6.60 37.36
C GLY A 102 -37.07 7.71 36.68
N PRO A 103 -37.66 8.88 36.41
CA PRO A 103 -36.94 10.01 35.82
C PRO A 103 -35.75 10.41 36.69
N ILE A 104 -34.55 10.47 36.08
CA ILE A 104 -33.35 10.96 36.75
C ILE A 104 -33.28 12.48 36.58
N PRO A 105 -33.25 13.26 37.68
CA PRO A 105 -33.11 14.70 37.58
C PRO A 105 -31.70 15.05 37.08
N VAL A 106 -31.63 15.73 35.95
CA VAL A 106 -30.38 16.21 35.35
C VAL A 106 -30.36 17.73 35.32
N LYS A 107 -29.16 18.32 35.43
CA LYS A 107 -28.95 19.75 35.18
C LYS A 107 -28.53 19.93 33.73
N VAL A 108 -29.35 20.64 32.97
CA VAL A 108 -29.00 21.11 31.63
C VAL A 108 -28.41 22.51 31.78
N HIS A 109 -27.15 22.69 31.36
CA HIS A 109 -26.47 23.98 31.29
C HIS A 109 -26.39 24.44 29.85
#